data_AF-A0A7W1IHK1-F1
#
_entry.id   AF-A0A7W1IHK1-F1
#
_cell.length_a   1.000
_cell.length_b   1.000
_cell.length_c   1.000
_cell.angle_alpha   90.00
_cell.angle_beta   90.00
_cell.angle_gamma   90.00
#
_symmetry.space_group_name_H-M   'P 1'
#
loop_
_entity.id
_entity.type
_entity.pdbx_description
1 polymer ?
#
loop_
_entity_poly.entity_id
_entity_poly.type
_entity_poly.pdbx_seq_one_letter_code
_entity_poly.pdbx_strand_id
1 'polypeptide(L)'
;MSFLAPWARVAGGVAALGAVLLHLVARVRPAAYALPTARFIPDRRSLVSRMATRPRDLLLLALRVLTMLLAALAFARPVSLGTRIPLVRIVLLDRSSSVGSMSEAVARARVHVTGAVPTIVVPFDSAAMDSVPIGSLGRLTSATSAASRPGSIAAALVRAQRLAATFDRADSVEVVLVSPVTMDEIDAAVAPVRGSWPARVTIDRITSRTDSGSGPRLERAIAMDDPLGPALAPVPVGGARSLRLVRVAPSRADSAFAIEGGTVLWWHDDDVPSVPSALVAGGEAVIAPFGRIAIDQRGRVAARWSDGTPAARERAIGRGCAREVGVRVPRAGELPLRQSFQRMVRLLAGPCEGSARPARASDSVVARIADAARPRAVQRDRSRGGVPSPIVPWLLGAALGCALLELGIRRLPIHDEVRS
;
A
#
# COMPACT_ATOMS: atom_id res chain seq x y z
N MET A 1 1.25 -16.01 -25.74
CA MET A 1 2.39 -15.17 -26.18
C MET A 1 1.86 -13.96 -26.92
N SER A 2 2.42 -12.77 -26.67
CA SER A 2 2.16 -11.58 -27.49
C SER A 2 3.44 -11.16 -28.23
N PHE A 3 3.29 -10.30 -29.24
CA PHE A 3 4.40 -9.81 -30.08
C PHE A 3 4.46 -8.28 -29.95
N LEU A 4 5.67 -7.73 -29.77
CA LEU A 4 5.85 -6.27 -29.71
C LEU A 4 5.70 -5.62 -31.10
N ALA A 5 6.05 -6.35 -32.17
CA ALA A 5 5.93 -5.88 -33.55
C ALA A 5 5.05 -6.85 -34.36
N PRO A 6 3.72 -6.86 -34.16
CA PRO A 6 2.83 -7.80 -34.84
C PRO A 6 2.88 -7.66 -36.37
N TRP A 7 3.18 -6.45 -36.87
CA TRP A 7 3.34 -6.17 -38.30
C TRP A 7 4.49 -6.94 -38.96
N ALA A 8 5.56 -7.26 -38.22
CA ALA A 8 6.71 -8.00 -38.77
C ALA A 8 6.31 -9.41 -39.23
N ARG A 9 5.36 -10.05 -38.53
CA ARG A 9 4.80 -11.36 -38.95
C ARG A 9 4.00 -11.23 -40.24
N VAL A 10 3.22 -10.17 -40.38
CA VAL A 10 2.43 -9.91 -41.59
C VAL A 10 3.37 -9.66 -42.77
N ALA A 11 4.37 -8.80 -42.60
CA ALA A 11 5.38 -8.54 -43.62
C ALA A 11 6.14 -9.80 -44.02
N GLY A 12 6.56 -10.63 -43.06
CA GLY A 12 7.19 -11.92 -43.31
C GLY A 12 6.31 -12.91 -44.06
N GLY A 13 5.02 -12.99 -43.69
CA GLY A 13 4.04 -13.83 -44.38
C GLY A 13 3.82 -13.39 -45.83
N VAL A 14 3.71 -12.07 -46.06
CA VAL A 14 3.60 -11.50 -47.42
C VAL A 14 4.85 -11.79 -48.24
N ALA A 15 6.05 -11.62 -47.67
CA ALA A 15 7.31 -11.92 -48.35
C ALA A 15 7.44 -13.41 -48.71
N ALA A 16 7.10 -14.30 -47.78
CA ALA A 16 7.09 -15.75 -48.00
C ALA A 16 6.12 -16.15 -49.12
N LEU A 17 4.89 -15.61 -49.11
CA LEU A 17 3.91 -15.83 -50.17
C LEU A 17 4.42 -15.34 -51.53
N GLY A 18 5.03 -14.14 -51.55
CA GLY A 18 5.64 -13.59 -52.75
C GLY A 18 6.75 -14.48 -53.32
N ALA A 19 7.58 -15.07 -52.47
CA ALA A 19 8.61 -16.01 -52.89
C ALA A 19 8.03 -17.28 -53.52
N VAL A 20 6.94 -17.83 -52.96
CA VAL A 20 6.21 -18.98 -53.54
C VAL A 20 5.60 -18.62 -54.89
N LEU A 21 4.89 -17.49 -54.98
CA LEU A 21 4.29 -17.04 -56.24
C LEU A 21 5.35 -16.81 -57.33
N LEU A 22 6.47 -16.17 -56.97
CA LEU A 22 7.57 -15.93 -57.91
C LEU A 22 8.19 -17.25 -58.41
N HIS A 23 8.27 -18.26 -57.53
CA HIS A 23 8.77 -19.59 -57.90
C HIS A 23 7.83 -20.31 -58.89
N LEU A 24 6.51 -20.11 -58.77
CA LEU A 24 5.54 -20.64 -59.73
C LEU A 24 5.61 -19.94 -61.10
N VAL A 25 6.07 -18.69 -61.15
CA VAL A 25 6.23 -17.89 -62.38
C VAL A 25 7.61 -18.14 -63.04
N ALA A 26 8.10 -19.38 -62.99
CA ALA A 26 9.39 -19.75 -63.55
C ALA A 26 9.51 -19.34 -65.04
N ARG A 27 10.44 -18.42 -65.35
CA ARG A 27 10.79 -18.08 -66.73
C ARG A 27 11.67 -19.18 -67.30
N VAL A 28 11.07 -20.14 -67.99
CA VAL A 28 11.80 -21.16 -68.74
C VAL A 28 12.46 -20.48 -69.94
N ARG A 29 13.78 -20.59 -70.07
CA ARG A 29 14.43 -20.30 -71.35
C ARG A 29 13.98 -21.39 -72.33
N PRO A 30 13.28 -21.05 -73.43
CA PRO A 30 12.95 -22.05 -74.43
C PRO A 30 14.26 -22.71 -74.89
N ALA A 31 14.24 -24.03 -75.08
CA ALA A 31 15.39 -24.73 -75.63
C ALA A 31 15.78 -24.06 -76.95
N ALA A 32 17.06 -23.71 -77.08
CA ALA A 32 17.58 -23.10 -78.29
C ALA A 32 17.60 -24.19 -79.38
N TYR A 33 16.57 -24.23 -80.21
CA TYR A 33 16.58 -25.04 -81.42
C TYR A 33 17.29 -24.25 -82.52
N ALA A 34 18.42 -24.76 -82.97
CA ALA A 34 19.10 -24.23 -84.14
C ALA A 34 18.25 -24.53 -85.38
N LEU A 35 17.35 -23.62 -85.74
CA LEU A 35 16.63 -23.68 -87.00
C LEU A 35 17.58 -23.21 -88.10
N PRO A 36 17.90 -24.03 -89.13
CA PRO A 36 18.84 -23.67 -90.20
C PRO A 36 18.46 -22.38 -90.94
N THR A 37 17.18 -22.01 -90.90
CA THR A 37 16.61 -20.83 -91.57
C THR A 37 16.62 -19.55 -90.73
N ALA A 38 16.96 -19.62 -89.44
CA ALA A 38 16.82 -18.48 -88.51
C ALA A 38 17.99 -17.49 -88.50
N ARG A 39 18.96 -17.61 -89.42
CA ARG A 39 20.18 -16.77 -89.46
C ARG A 39 19.92 -15.28 -89.74
N PHE A 40 18.70 -14.91 -90.10
CA PHE A 40 18.29 -13.53 -90.45
C PHE A 40 17.41 -12.84 -89.39
N ILE A 41 17.10 -13.51 -88.27
CA ILE A 41 16.33 -12.90 -87.19
C ILE A 41 17.32 -12.20 -86.24
N PRO A 42 17.22 -10.87 -86.03
CA PRO A 42 18.09 -10.17 -85.10
C PRO A 42 17.95 -10.77 -83.69
N ASP A 43 19.07 -10.92 -82.98
CA ASP A 43 19.18 -11.48 -81.62
C ASP A 43 18.35 -10.68 -80.61
N ARG A 44 17.03 -10.83 -80.64
CA ARG A 44 16.11 -10.33 -79.63
C ARG A 44 15.69 -11.52 -78.80
N ARG A 45 16.21 -11.57 -77.57
CA ARG A 45 15.85 -12.57 -76.56
C ARG A 45 14.34 -12.51 -76.29
N SER A 46 13.56 -13.41 -76.87
CA SER A 46 12.16 -13.57 -76.52
C SER A 46 12.07 -14.44 -75.26
N LEU A 47 11.75 -13.80 -74.14
CA LEU A 47 11.42 -14.52 -72.91
C LEU A 47 9.91 -14.81 -72.94
N VAL A 48 9.54 -16.07 -73.13
CA VAL A 48 8.15 -16.51 -73.03
C VAL A 48 7.92 -17.01 -71.61
N SER A 49 7.00 -16.38 -70.87
CA SER A 49 6.62 -16.84 -69.52
C SER A 49 5.66 -18.01 -69.65
N ARG A 50 6.05 -19.20 -69.17
CA ARG A 50 5.18 -20.36 -69.02
C ARG A 50 5.10 -20.72 -67.53
N MET A 51 3.90 -20.95 -67.01
CA MET A 51 3.75 -21.54 -65.68
C MET A 51 4.23 -23.00 -65.73
N ALA A 52 5.16 -23.36 -64.85
CA ALA A 52 5.60 -24.74 -64.69
C ALA A 52 4.61 -25.48 -63.78
N THR A 53 4.11 -26.64 -64.23
CA THR A 53 3.16 -27.46 -63.45
C THR A 53 3.83 -28.34 -62.40
N ARG A 54 5.16 -28.54 -62.48
CA ARG A 54 5.96 -29.24 -61.47
C ARG A 54 7.01 -28.31 -60.88
N PRO A 55 6.92 -27.97 -59.59
CA PRO A 55 7.98 -27.22 -58.92
C PRO A 55 9.24 -28.07 -58.85
N ARG A 56 10.28 -27.66 -59.56
CA ARG A 56 11.65 -28.13 -59.33
C ARG A 56 12.24 -27.29 -58.20
N ASP A 57 13.11 -27.86 -57.38
CA ASP A 57 13.74 -27.15 -56.26
C ASP A 57 12.82 -26.84 -55.06
N LEU A 58 11.85 -27.72 -54.78
CA LEU A 58 10.98 -27.61 -53.60
C LEU A 58 11.75 -27.42 -52.28
N LEU A 59 12.92 -28.07 -52.15
CA LEU A 59 13.77 -27.92 -50.98
C LEU A 59 14.33 -26.49 -50.84
N LEU A 60 14.82 -25.89 -51.93
CA LEU A 60 15.33 -24.51 -51.92
C LEU A 60 14.19 -23.52 -51.64
N LEU A 61 13.00 -23.75 -52.21
CA LEU A 61 11.83 -22.95 -51.90
C LEU A 61 11.44 -23.04 -50.42
N ALA A 62 11.41 -24.25 -49.86
CA ALA A 62 11.08 -24.48 -48.46
C ALA A 62 12.06 -23.77 -47.53
N LEU A 63 13.36 -23.86 -47.78
CA LEU A 63 14.39 -23.17 -47.00
C LEU A 63 14.25 -21.65 -47.05
N ARG A 64 13.96 -21.10 -48.24
CA ARG A 64 13.76 -19.67 -48.42
C ARG A 64 12.53 -19.16 -47.68
N VAL A 65 11.41 -19.88 -47.79
CA VAL A 65 10.17 -19.58 -47.04
C VAL A 65 10.43 -19.67 -45.53
N LEU A 66 11.07 -20.73 -45.07
CA LEU A 66 11.39 -20.94 -43.65
C LEU A 66 12.29 -19.81 -43.11
N THR A 67 13.30 -19.40 -43.87
CA THR A 67 14.19 -18.28 -43.52
C THR A 67 13.40 -16.98 -43.31
N MET A 68 12.51 -16.63 -44.24
CA MET A 68 11.68 -15.43 -44.15
C MET A 68 10.74 -15.47 -42.94
N LEU A 69 10.09 -16.62 -42.69
CA LEU A 69 9.18 -16.79 -41.56
C LEU A 69 9.91 -16.72 -40.21
N LEU A 70 11.05 -17.40 -40.08
CA LEU A 70 11.86 -17.40 -38.85
C LEU A 70 12.43 -16.01 -38.55
N ALA A 71 12.94 -15.31 -39.56
CA ALA A 71 13.41 -13.94 -39.42
C ALA A 71 12.27 -13.01 -38.98
N ALA A 72 11.11 -13.11 -39.62
CA ALA A 72 9.93 -12.33 -39.27
C ALA A 72 9.43 -12.61 -37.84
N LEU A 73 9.45 -13.87 -37.40
CA LEU A 73 9.15 -14.27 -36.03
C LEU A 73 10.16 -13.69 -35.03
N ALA A 74 11.46 -13.68 -35.36
CA ALA A 74 12.48 -13.04 -34.54
C ALA A 74 12.25 -11.52 -34.41
N PHE A 75 11.99 -10.83 -35.53
CA PHE A 75 11.72 -9.39 -35.56
C PHE A 75 10.37 -9.01 -34.94
N ALA A 76 9.41 -9.93 -34.91
CA ALA A 76 8.15 -9.73 -34.18
C ALA A 76 8.35 -9.62 -32.66
N ARG A 77 9.53 -10.02 -32.15
CA ARG A 77 9.93 -10.00 -30.73
C ARG A 77 8.84 -10.62 -29.85
N PRO A 78 8.67 -11.96 -29.90
CA PRO A 78 7.78 -12.64 -28.97
C PRO A 78 8.16 -12.27 -27.54
N VAL A 79 7.16 -11.90 -26.75
CA VAL A 79 7.32 -11.65 -25.32
C VAL A 79 6.61 -12.74 -24.54
N SER A 80 7.33 -13.34 -23.60
CA SER A 80 6.76 -14.26 -22.63
C SER A 80 6.06 -13.42 -21.57
N LEU A 81 4.75 -13.31 -21.69
CA LEU A 81 3.92 -12.87 -20.57
C LEU A 81 4.06 -13.96 -19.49
N GLY A 82 4.83 -13.69 -18.43
CA GLY A 82 4.90 -14.59 -17.29
C GLY A 82 3.50 -14.88 -16.76
N THR A 83 3.32 -16.03 -16.09
CA THR A 83 2.06 -16.38 -15.44
C THR A 83 1.64 -15.23 -14.53
N ARG A 84 0.53 -14.58 -14.87
CA ARG A 84 -0.01 -13.50 -14.05
C ARG A 84 -0.59 -14.06 -12.78
N ILE A 85 -0.41 -13.32 -11.71
CA ILE A 85 -1.00 -13.61 -10.42
C ILE A 85 -2.28 -12.78 -10.36
N PRO A 86 -3.48 -13.38 -10.30
CA PRO A 86 -4.72 -12.61 -10.35
C PRO A 86 -4.85 -11.64 -9.17
N LEU A 87 -4.31 -12.03 -8.01
CA LEU A 87 -4.39 -11.26 -6.77
C LEU A 87 -3.15 -11.51 -5.90
N VAL A 88 -2.59 -10.45 -5.33
CA VAL A 88 -1.62 -10.53 -4.22
C VAL A 88 -2.22 -9.85 -3.00
N ARG A 89 -2.03 -10.45 -1.82
CA ARG A 89 -2.53 -9.91 -0.55
C ARG A 89 -1.38 -9.38 0.31
N ILE A 90 -1.56 -8.18 0.85
CA ILE A 90 -0.67 -7.58 1.84
C ILE A 90 -1.45 -7.49 3.15
N VAL A 91 -1.02 -8.24 4.17
CA VAL A 91 -1.60 -8.18 5.52
C VAL A 91 -0.75 -7.25 6.36
N LEU A 92 -1.29 -6.09 6.71
CA LEU A 92 -0.70 -5.14 7.65
C LEU A 92 -1.08 -5.55 9.07
N LEU A 93 -0.10 -5.94 9.89
CA LEU A 93 -0.33 -6.44 11.24
C LEU A 93 0.10 -5.40 12.28
N ASP A 94 -0.87 -4.87 13.02
CA ASP A 94 -0.58 -3.88 14.06
C ASP A 94 0.11 -4.53 15.25
N ARG A 95 1.16 -3.87 15.75
CA ARG A 95 1.89 -4.22 16.98
C ARG A 95 2.12 -3.03 17.91
N SER A 96 1.35 -1.98 17.73
CA SER A 96 1.40 -0.77 18.55
C SER A 96 1.01 -1.05 20.01
N SER A 97 1.20 -0.04 20.87
CA SER A 97 0.69 -0.06 22.24
C SER A 97 -0.83 -0.21 22.34
N SER A 98 -1.56 0.02 21.24
CA SER A 98 -3.03 -0.06 21.19
C SER A 98 -3.56 -1.48 21.12
N VAL A 99 -2.75 -2.44 20.69
CA VAL A 99 -3.16 -3.85 20.55
C VAL A 99 -3.35 -4.48 21.93
N GLY A 100 -4.54 -5.04 22.17
CA GLY A 100 -4.87 -5.68 23.44
C GLY A 100 -4.24 -7.05 23.61
N SER A 101 -4.26 -7.86 22.56
CA SER A 101 -3.62 -9.17 22.56
C SER A 101 -2.89 -9.43 21.24
N MET A 102 -1.57 -9.63 21.32
CA MET A 102 -0.77 -9.98 20.15
C MET A 102 -1.12 -11.37 19.61
N SER A 103 -1.54 -12.30 20.48
CA SER A 103 -1.98 -13.63 20.04
C SER A 103 -3.26 -13.57 19.22
N GLU A 104 -4.20 -12.68 19.58
CA GLU A 104 -5.40 -12.40 18.78
C GLU A 104 -5.03 -11.78 17.43
N ALA A 105 -4.17 -10.76 17.42
CA ALA A 105 -3.72 -10.10 16.20
C ALA A 105 -3.08 -11.10 15.21
N VAL A 106 -2.19 -11.97 15.71
CA VAL A 106 -1.55 -13.02 14.91
C VAL A 106 -2.56 -14.08 14.45
N ALA A 107 -3.50 -14.49 15.31
CA ALA A 107 -4.54 -15.45 14.94
C ALA A 107 -5.43 -14.90 13.81
N ARG A 108 -5.82 -13.62 13.88
CA ARG A 108 -6.60 -12.93 12.83
C ARG A 108 -5.80 -12.79 11.55
N ALA A 109 -4.53 -12.40 11.62
CA ALA A 109 -3.65 -12.36 10.45
C ALA A 109 -3.54 -13.74 9.75
N ARG A 110 -3.48 -14.85 10.50
CA ARG A 110 -3.41 -16.20 9.92
C ARG A 110 -4.62 -16.54 9.07
N VAL A 111 -5.82 -16.10 9.44
CA VAL A 111 -7.05 -16.31 8.65
C VAL A 111 -6.92 -15.71 7.24
N HIS A 112 -6.19 -14.59 7.10
CA HIS A 112 -5.99 -13.94 5.81
C HIS A 112 -4.84 -14.52 4.99
N VAL A 113 -4.00 -15.33 5.63
CA VAL A 113 -2.83 -15.99 5.03
C VAL A 113 -3.15 -17.40 4.55
N THR A 114 -4.21 -18.02 5.07
CA THR A 114 -4.68 -19.33 4.59
C THR A 114 -5.28 -19.21 3.19
N GLY A 115 -4.68 -19.88 2.20
CA GLY A 115 -5.21 -19.98 0.84
C GLY A 115 -4.13 -20.09 -0.24
N ALA A 116 -4.56 -20.20 -1.50
CA ALA A 116 -3.68 -20.26 -2.66
C ALA A 116 -3.18 -18.87 -3.14
N VAL A 117 -3.57 -17.79 -2.45
CA VAL A 117 -3.23 -16.41 -2.83
C VAL A 117 -1.86 -16.04 -2.24
N PRO A 118 -0.88 -15.61 -3.06
CA PRO A 118 0.39 -15.10 -2.55
C PRO A 118 0.16 -13.97 -1.56
N THR A 119 0.63 -14.16 -0.32
CA THR A 119 0.36 -13.25 0.79
C THR A 119 1.67 -12.83 1.45
N ILE A 120 1.80 -11.53 1.72
CA ILE A 120 2.91 -10.97 2.50
C ILE A 120 2.36 -10.33 3.77
N VAL A 121 2.98 -10.62 4.91
CA VAL A 121 2.63 -10.00 6.18
C VAL A 121 3.67 -8.93 6.53
N VAL A 122 3.20 -7.71 6.76
CA VAL A 122 4.03 -6.56 7.11
C VAL A 122 3.55 -6.03 8.47
N PRO A 123 4.30 -6.30 9.54
CA PRO A 123 3.93 -5.80 10.84
C PRO A 123 4.36 -4.33 11.02
N PHE A 124 3.59 -3.53 11.77
CA PHE A 124 3.82 -2.10 11.94
C PHE A 124 3.50 -1.60 13.36
N ASP A 125 4.22 -0.56 13.78
CA ASP A 125 3.91 0.25 14.97
C ASP A 125 3.84 1.73 14.54
N SER A 126 4.61 2.62 15.17
CA SER A 126 4.95 3.95 14.65
C SER A 126 5.55 3.94 13.24
N ALA A 127 6.17 2.82 12.83
CA ALA A 127 6.67 2.61 11.47
C ALA A 127 6.36 1.19 10.97
N ALA A 128 6.28 1.03 9.65
CA ALA A 128 6.14 -0.28 9.03
C ALA A 128 7.50 -0.97 8.94
N MET A 129 7.56 -2.23 9.38
CA MET A 129 8.79 -3.03 9.34
C MET A 129 8.93 -3.80 8.02
N ASP A 130 10.02 -4.57 7.93
CA ASP A 130 10.18 -5.57 6.88
C ASP A 130 9.17 -6.70 6.98
N SER A 131 8.87 -7.29 5.83
CA SER A 131 7.93 -8.40 5.73
C SER A 131 8.43 -9.60 6.51
N VAL A 132 7.53 -10.24 7.25
CA VAL A 132 7.85 -11.43 8.03
C VAL A 132 7.39 -12.68 7.27
N PRO A 133 8.22 -13.73 7.17
CA PRO A 133 7.79 -15.01 6.61
C PRO A 133 6.58 -15.56 7.37
N ILE A 134 5.62 -16.12 6.64
CA ILE A 134 4.37 -16.65 7.22
C ILE A 134 4.64 -17.66 8.36
N GLY A 135 5.62 -18.55 8.17
CA GLY A 135 6.01 -19.53 9.20
C GLY A 135 6.60 -18.91 10.47
N SER A 136 7.01 -17.65 10.44
CA SER A 136 7.58 -16.92 11.58
C SER A 136 6.57 -16.07 12.35
N LEU A 137 5.30 -16.05 11.95
CA LEU A 137 4.26 -15.27 12.64
C LEU A 137 4.12 -15.63 14.13
N GLY A 138 4.36 -16.89 14.50
CA GLY A 138 4.35 -17.31 15.91
C GLY A 138 5.46 -16.69 16.77
N ARG A 139 6.54 -16.16 16.17
CA ARG A 139 7.58 -15.45 16.93
C ARG A 139 7.12 -14.06 17.38
N LEU A 140 6.14 -13.49 16.68
CA LEU A 140 5.55 -12.19 17.04
C LEU A 140 4.72 -12.26 18.32
N THR A 141 4.14 -13.42 18.65
CA THR A 141 3.40 -13.59 19.91
C THR A 141 4.31 -13.66 21.13
N SER A 142 5.53 -14.17 20.96
CA SER A 142 6.52 -14.30 22.04
C SER A 142 7.38 -13.05 22.21
N ALA A 143 7.40 -12.16 21.20
CA ALA A 143 8.02 -10.85 21.31
C ALA A 143 7.18 -9.99 22.28
N THR A 144 7.52 -10.06 23.56
CA THR A 144 6.78 -9.47 24.69
C THR A 144 6.74 -7.93 24.67
N SER A 145 7.46 -7.30 23.74
CA SER A 145 7.49 -5.86 23.56
C SER A 145 6.48 -5.45 22.50
N ALA A 146 5.20 -5.31 22.89
CA ALA A 146 4.35 -4.37 22.17
C ALA A 146 5.08 -3.02 22.16
N ALA A 147 5.16 -2.36 21.00
CA ALA A 147 5.89 -1.11 20.92
C ALA A 147 5.28 -0.12 21.94
N SER A 148 6.12 0.58 22.71
CA SER A 148 5.66 1.62 23.64
C SER A 148 5.11 2.87 22.93
N ARG A 149 4.92 2.79 21.61
CA ARG A 149 4.53 3.90 20.74
C ARG A 149 3.16 3.63 20.11
N PRO A 150 2.36 4.69 19.91
CA PRO A 150 1.14 4.59 19.11
C PRO A 150 1.50 4.15 17.69
N GLY A 151 0.58 3.42 17.06
CA GLY A 151 0.73 3.00 15.68
C GLY A 151 0.58 4.17 14.70
N SER A 152 1.05 4.01 13.47
CA SER A 152 0.76 4.93 12.37
C SER A 152 0.17 4.16 11.19
N ILE A 153 -1.15 4.33 10.97
CA ILE A 153 -1.84 3.70 9.83
C ILE A 153 -1.32 4.28 8.51
N ALA A 154 -0.99 5.58 8.47
CA ALA A 154 -0.42 6.21 7.28
C ALA A 154 0.93 5.56 6.89
N ALA A 155 1.82 5.32 7.86
CA ALA A 155 3.10 4.65 7.59
C ALA A 155 2.91 3.23 7.06
N ALA A 156 1.95 2.48 7.62
CA ALA A 156 1.61 1.14 7.17
C ALA A 156 1.09 1.12 5.73
N LEU A 157 0.19 2.04 5.37
CA LEU A 157 -0.35 2.17 4.01
C LEU A 157 0.70 2.60 2.99
N VAL A 158 1.59 3.54 3.35
CA VAL A 158 2.72 3.94 2.47
C VAL A 158 3.65 2.76 2.21
N ARG A 159 3.94 1.93 3.21
CA ARG A 159 4.75 0.72 3.02
C ARG A 159 4.05 -0.30 2.14
N ALA A 160 2.74 -0.51 2.34
CA ALA A 160 1.95 -1.33 1.43
C ALA A 160 2.04 -0.82 -0.01
N GLN A 161 2.16 0.50 -0.24
CA GLN A 161 2.15 1.10 -1.59
C GLN A 161 3.45 0.84 -2.30
N ARG A 162 4.55 1.00 -1.57
CA ARG A 162 5.88 0.64 -2.05
C ARG A 162 5.99 -0.84 -2.35
N LEU A 163 5.42 -1.70 -1.50
CA LEU A 163 5.43 -3.15 -1.71
C LEU A 163 4.54 -3.56 -2.90
N ALA A 164 3.34 -2.98 -3.01
CA ALA A 164 2.45 -3.19 -4.14
C ALA A 164 3.13 -2.86 -5.46
N ALA A 165 3.96 -1.80 -5.48
CA ALA A 165 4.72 -1.41 -6.65
C ALA A 165 5.79 -2.42 -7.08
N THR A 166 6.18 -3.38 -6.24
CA THR A 166 7.14 -4.45 -6.60
C THR A 166 6.47 -5.67 -7.26
N PHE A 167 5.14 -5.79 -7.19
CA PHE A 167 4.43 -6.93 -7.76
C PHE A 167 4.06 -6.71 -9.22
N ASP A 168 5.06 -6.74 -10.08
CA ASP A 168 4.88 -6.47 -11.53
C ASP A 168 4.02 -7.51 -12.26
N ARG A 169 3.79 -8.69 -11.65
CA ARG A 169 2.98 -9.79 -12.22
C ARG A 169 1.57 -9.87 -11.64
N ALA A 170 1.21 -9.03 -10.67
CA ALA A 170 -0.10 -9.08 -10.02
C ALA A 170 -1.12 -8.23 -10.79
N ASP A 171 -2.26 -8.81 -11.15
CA ASP A 171 -3.36 -8.06 -11.78
C ASP A 171 -4.07 -7.15 -10.76
N SER A 172 -4.12 -7.58 -9.49
CA SER A 172 -4.70 -6.81 -8.39
C SER A 172 -3.95 -7.00 -7.07
N VAL A 173 -4.06 -5.99 -6.20
CA VAL A 173 -3.51 -6.03 -4.84
C VAL A 173 -4.63 -5.76 -3.85
N GLU A 174 -4.70 -6.56 -2.79
CA GLU A 174 -5.59 -6.36 -1.65
C GLU A 174 -4.76 -6.07 -0.40
N VAL A 175 -5.14 -5.06 0.36
CA VAL A 175 -4.56 -4.75 1.67
C VAL A 175 -5.55 -5.14 2.75
N VAL A 176 -5.11 -5.95 3.71
CA VAL A 176 -5.87 -6.28 4.91
C VAL A 176 -5.17 -5.66 6.11
N LEU A 177 -5.81 -4.72 6.78
CA LEU A 177 -5.30 -4.08 7.99
C LEU A 177 -5.88 -4.80 9.23
N VAL A 178 -5.03 -5.52 9.95
CA VAL A 178 -5.37 -6.16 11.22
C VAL A 178 -4.92 -5.23 12.35
N SER A 179 -5.84 -4.42 12.88
CA SER A 179 -5.54 -3.36 13.85
C SER A 179 -6.75 -3.05 14.73
N PRO A 180 -6.60 -2.65 16.01
CA PRO A 180 -7.71 -2.13 16.81
C PRO A 180 -8.30 -0.83 16.24
N VAL A 181 -7.53 -0.10 15.42
CA VAL A 181 -7.86 1.19 14.82
C VAL A 181 -8.33 2.21 15.84
N THR A 182 -7.37 2.96 16.37
CA THR A 182 -7.60 3.98 17.37
C THR A 182 -7.43 5.38 16.79
N MET A 183 -8.03 6.39 17.43
CA MET A 183 -7.94 7.78 16.97
C MET A 183 -6.50 8.29 16.97
N ASP A 184 -5.65 7.79 17.87
CA ASP A 184 -4.23 8.16 17.96
C ASP A 184 -3.40 7.62 16.78
N GLU A 185 -3.89 6.58 16.09
CA GLU A 185 -3.25 5.98 14.92
C GLU A 185 -3.66 6.64 13.60
N ILE A 186 -4.65 7.55 13.67
CA ILE A 186 -5.22 8.27 12.53
C ILE A 186 -4.70 9.69 12.55
N ASP A 187 -3.69 9.94 11.74
CA ASP A 187 -3.15 11.28 11.49
C ASP A 187 -3.77 11.92 10.24
N ALA A 188 -3.40 13.19 10.00
CA ALA A 188 -3.83 13.93 8.81
C ALA A 188 -3.32 13.32 7.49
N ALA A 189 -2.32 12.42 7.53
CA ALA A 189 -1.75 11.77 6.35
C ALA A 189 -2.54 10.52 5.92
N VAL A 190 -3.35 9.92 6.80
CA VAL A 190 -4.17 8.74 6.43
C VAL A 190 -5.09 9.04 5.25
N ALA A 191 -5.80 10.17 5.26
CA ALA A 191 -6.73 10.54 4.20
C ALA A 191 -6.05 10.72 2.82
N PRO A 192 -4.99 11.54 2.65
CA PRO A 192 -4.32 11.69 1.36
C PRO A 192 -3.62 10.39 0.89
N VAL A 193 -2.99 9.63 1.80
CA VAL A 193 -2.37 8.34 1.45
C VAL A 193 -3.44 7.37 0.94
N ARG A 194 -4.56 7.25 1.67
CA ARG A 194 -5.68 6.41 1.28
C ARG A 194 -6.31 6.86 -0.04
N GLY A 195 -6.46 8.17 -0.27
CA GLY A 195 -6.99 8.73 -1.50
C GLY A 195 -6.13 8.44 -2.74
N SER A 196 -4.80 8.31 -2.54
CA SER A 196 -3.87 7.90 -3.60
C SER A 196 -3.87 6.40 -3.88
N TRP A 197 -4.49 5.59 -3.01
CA TRP A 197 -4.47 4.14 -3.10
C TRP A 197 -5.62 3.62 -3.96
N PRO A 198 -5.36 2.98 -5.11
CA PRO A 198 -6.42 2.53 -6.02
C PRO A 198 -7.03 1.18 -5.64
N ALA A 199 -6.39 0.41 -4.75
CA ALA A 199 -6.72 -0.98 -4.47
C ALA A 199 -7.64 -1.13 -3.25
N ARG A 200 -8.15 -2.35 -3.01
CA ARG A 200 -9.05 -2.62 -1.89
C ARG A 200 -8.28 -2.57 -0.56
N VAL A 201 -8.84 -1.89 0.43
CA VAL A 201 -8.36 -1.92 1.83
C VAL A 201 -9.47 -2.47 2.69
N THR A 202 -9.28 -3.65 3.27
CA THR A 202 -10.16 -4.23 4.28
C THR A 202 -9.56 -4.03 5.65
N ILE A 203 -10.41 -3.83 6.66
CA ILE A 203 -9.98 -3.65 8.04
C ILE A 203 -10.57 -4.79 8.86
N ASP A 204 -9.71 -5.63 9.40
CA ASP A 204 -10.06 -6.66 10.36
C ASP A 204 -9.78 -6.12 11.76
N ARG A 205 -10.82 -5.55 12.38
CA ARG A 205 -10.67 -4.88 13.67
C ARG A 205 -10.50 -5.90 14.79
N ILE A 206 -9.48 -5.71 15.61
CA ILE A 206 -9.17 -6.54 16.78
C ILE A 206 -9.41 -5.78 18.09
N THR A 207 -9.34 -6.50 19.21
CA THR A 207 -9.54 -5.91 20.54
C THR A 207 -8.44 -4.88 20.85
N SER A 208 -8.85 -3.69 21.29
CA SER A 208 -7.91 -2.69 21.80
C SER A 208 -7.47 -3.05 23.21
N ARG A 209 -6.26 -2.67 23.64
CA ARG A 209 -5.75 -2.87 25.02
C ARG A 209 -6.67 -2.30 26.10
N THR A 210 -7.61 -1.49 25.69
CA THR A 210 -8.44 -0.64 26.51
C THR A 210 -9.90 -1.02 26.57
N ASP A 211 -10.34 -1.98 25.74
CA ASP A 211 -11.69 -2.55 25.86
C ASP A 211 -11.92 -3.22 27.23
N SER A 212 -10.85 -3.52 27.99
CA SER A 212 -10.92 -4.07 29.35
C SER A 212 -10.85 -3.02 30.49
N GLY A 213 -10.84 -1.72 30.20
CA GLY A 213 -10.67 -0.66 31.21
C GLY A 213 -11.79 0.37 31.25
N SER A 214 -12.54 0.43 32.34
CA SER A 214 -13.54 1.47 32.66
C SER A 214 -12.92 2.87 32.61
N GLY A 215 -13.54 3.81 31.88
CA GLY A 215 -13.11 5.21 31.69
C GLY A 215 -12.80 5.98 32.99
N PRO A 216 -12.29 7.22 32.93
CA PRO A 216 -12.03 8.00 34.14
C PRO A 216 -13.30 8.05 34.99
N ARG A 217 -13.15 7.87 36.30
CA ARG A 217 -14.25 7.94 37.25
C ARG A 217 -13.95 8.98 38.30
N LEU A 218 -14.84 9.93 38.55
CA LEU A 218 -14.66 10.91 39.61
C LEU A 218 -14.70 10.21 40.96
N GLU A 219 -13.81 10.55 41.88
CA GLU A 219 -13.87 10.03 43.24
C GLU A 219 -15.13 10.52 43.98
N ARG A 220 -15.51 11.76 43.74
CA ARG A 220 -16.68 12.42 44.33
C ARG A 220 -17.40 13.24 43.28
N ALA A 221 -18.70 13.40 43.45
CA ALA A 221 -19.48 14.37 42.69
C ALA A 221 -18.89 15.78 42.85
N ILE A 222 -18.93 16.55 41.78
CA ILE A 222 -18.50 17.94 41.76
C ILE A 222 -19.61 18.80 42.37
N ALA A 223 -19.23 19.88 43.05
CA ALA A 223 -20.20 20.84 43.58
C ALA A 223 -21.08 21.42 42.45
N MET A 224 -22.36 21.67 42.73
CA MET A 224 -23.32 22.12 41.70
C MET A 224 -22.95 23.48 41.08
N ASP A 225 -22.20 24.29 41.82
CA ASP A 225 -21.74 25.63 41.45
C ASP A 225 -20.34 25.66 40.83
N ASP A 226 -19.66 24.51 40.71
CA ASP A 226 -18.35 24.45 40.07
C ASP A 226 -18.46 24.65 38.55
N PRO A 227 -17.68 25.56 37.94
CA PRO A 227 -17.74 25.84 36.51
C PRO A 227 -17.35 24.64 35.63
N LEU A 228 -16.66 23.63 36.15
CA LEU A 228 -16.34 22.40 35.43
C LEU A 228 -17.45 21.34 35.52
N GLY A 229 -18.44 21.53 36.39
CA GLY A 229 -19.52 20.57 36.64
C GLY A 229 -20.16 20.05 35.35
N PRO A 230 -20.67 20.91 34.45
CA PRO A 230 -21.30 20.46 33.21
C PRO A 230 -20.32 19.74 32.26
N ALA A 231 -19.04 20.11 32.27
CA ALA A 231 -18.04 19.50 31.41
C ALA A 231 -17.66 18.08 31.86
N LEU A 232 -17.70 17.85 33.18
CA LEU A 232 -17.39 16.59 33.83
C LEU A 232 -18.62 15.74 34.15
N ALA A 233 -19.84 16.25 33.96
CA ALA A 233 -21.08 15.50 34.21
C ALA A 233 -21.15 14.11 33.54
N PRO A 234 -20.59 13.89 32.34
CA PRO A 234 -20.58 12.55 31.71
C PRO A 234 -19.56 11.57 32.32
N VAL A 235 -18.73 12.02 33.26
CA VAL A 235 -17.72 11.19 33.94
C VAL A 235 -18.39 10.52 35.15
N PRO A 236 -18.49 9.18 35.19
CA PRO A 236 -19.17 8.49 36.28
C PRO A 236 -18.45 8.68 37.62
N VAL A 237 -19.20 8.67 38.72
CA VAL A 237 -18.65 8.81 40.09
C VAL A 237 -18.41 7.42 40.72
N GLY A 238 -17.29 7.24 41.42
CA GLY A 238 -16.90 6.06 42.20
C GLY A 238 -16.17 4.96 41.41
N GLY A 239 -15.22 4.24 42.03
CA GLY A 239 -14.52 3.08 41.45
C GLY A 239 -13.00 3.07 41.68
N ALA A 240 -12.33 1.96 41.32
CA ALA A 240 -10.95 1.64 41.69
C ALA A 240 -9.83 2.43 40.94
N ARG A 241 -10.15 3.28 39.96
CA ARG A 241 -9.18 4.14 39.26
C ARG A 241 -9.75 5.53 39.11
N SER A 242 -9.73 6.24 40.23
CA SER A 242 -10.44 7.49 40.44
C SER A 242 -9.62 8.71 40.02
N LEU A 243 -10.34 9.72 39.54
CA LEU A 243 -9.94 11.09 39.30
C LEU A 243 -10.38 11.92 40.49
N ARG A 244 -9.46 12.63 41.14
CA ARG A 244 -9.77 13.61 42.17
C ARG A 244 -9.58 15.01 41.60
N LEU A 245 -10.67 15.76 41.46
CA LEU A 245 -10.63 17.19 41.15
C LEU A 245 -10.30 17.97 42.43
N VAL A 246 -9.28 18.82 42.37
CA VAL A 246 -8.86 19.67 43.49
C VAL A 246 -8.87 21.12 43.02
N ARG A 247 -9.61 21.99 43.72
CA ARG A 247 -9.70 23.44 43.42
C ARG A 247 -8.75 24.31 44.27
N VAL A 248 -8.14 23.72 45.30
CA VAL A 248 -7.20 24.37 46.24
C VAL A 248 -5.81 23.74 46.12
N ALA A 249 -4.81 24.28 46.82
CA ALA A 249 -3.47 23.70 46.85
C ALA A 249 -3.52 22.20 47.27
N PRO A 250 -2.88 21.29 46.51
CA PRO A 250 -2.90 19.86 46.82
C PRO A 250 -2.32 19.54 48.20
N SER A 251 -3.03 18.68 48.93
CA SER A 251 -2.66 18.24 50.28
C SER A 251 -1.79 16.97 50.27
N ARG A 252 -1.34 16.54 51.46
CA ARG A 252 -0.70 15.23 51.63
C ARG A 252 -1.62 14.06 51.24
N ALA A 253 -2.93 14.19 51.47
CA ALA A 253 -3.91 13.17 51.09
C ALA A 253 -4.04 13.03 49.57
N ASP A 254 -3.87 14.12 48.83
CA ASP A 254 -3.89 14.10 47.36
C ASP A 254 -2.62 13.46 46.80
N SER A 255 -1.48 13.73 47.46
CA SER A 255 -0.22 13.06 47.14
C SER A 255 -0.32 11.55 47.38
N ALA A 256 -0.86 11.12 48.53
CA ALA A 256 -1.08 9.70 48.83
C ALA A 256 -2.00 9.03 47.79
N PHE A 257 -3.10 9.70 47.43
CA PHE A 257 -4.03 9.23 46.39
C PHE A 257 -3.35 9.03 45.04
N ALA A 258 -2.50 9.98 44.61
CA ALA A 258 -1.73 9.83 43.38
C ALA A 258 -0.72 8.66 43.48
N ILE A 259 -0.03 8.50 44.61
CA ILE A 259 0.93 7.41 44.83
C ILE A 259 0.28 6.03 44.63
N GLU A 260 -0.96 5.86 45.09
CA GLU A 260 -1.74 4.63 44.97
C GLU A 260 -2.22 4.31 43.54
N GLY A 261 -2.06 5.24 42.60
CA GLY A 261 -2.46 5.08 41.20
C GLY A 261 -3.60 5.99 40.74
N GLY A 262 -4.06 6.91 41.61
CA GLY A 262 -5.07 7.91 41.29
C GLY A 262 -4.54 9.02 40.37
N THR A 263 -5.47 9.74 39.74
CA THR A 263 -5.16 10.97 39.00
C THR A 263 -5.66 12.17 39.78
N VAL A 264 -4.75 13.04 40.24
CA VAL A 264 -5.12 14.33 40.85
C VAL A 264 -5.15 15.39 39.77
N LEU A 265 -6.32 15.97 39.53
CA LEU A 265 -6.48 17.12 38.64
C LEU A 265 -6.63 18.37 39.49
N TRP A 266 -5.52 19.05 39.72
CA TRP A 266 -5.49 20.35 40.37
C TRP A 266 -5.82 21.43 39.34
N TRP A 267 -7.01 22.00 39.46
CA TRP A 267 -7.53 23.00 38.54
C TRP A 267 -7.81 24.29 39.32
N HIS A 268 -7.05 25.34 39.02
CA HIS A 268 -7.12 26.59 39.75
C HIS A 268 -8.49 27.29 39.64
N ASP A 269 -8.92 27.95 40.72
CA ASP A 269 -10.12 28.82 40.75
C ASP A 269 -9.79 30.29 41.02
N ASP A 270 -8.51 30.69 40.94
CA ASP A 270 -8.09 32.06 41.22
C ASP A 270 -8.83 33.07 40.33
N ASP A 271 -9.22 34.20 40.91
CA ASP A 271 -9.95 35.26 40.21
C ASP A 271 -8.96 36.09 39.39
N VAL A 272 -8.77 35.69 38.13
CA VAL A 272 -7.91 36.37 37.15
C VAL A 272 -8.72 36.84 35.94
N PRO A 273 -8.37 37.99 35.35
CA PRO A 273 -9.06 38.50 34.16
C PRO A 273 -9.09 37.46 33.03
N SER A 274 -10.26 37.26 32.45
CA SER A 274 -10.41 36.36 31.31
C SER A 274 -10.18 37.10 30.00
N VAL A 275 -9.27 36.58 29.18
CA VAL A 275 -8.98 37.10 27.84
C VAL A 275 -9.23 36.02 26.79
N PRO A 276 -9.72 36.38 25.59
CA PRO A 276 -9.84 35.41 24.50
C PRO A 276 -8.48 34.73 24.25
N SER A 277 -8.44 33.41 24.41
CA SER A 277 -7.23 32.60 24.24
C SER A 277 -7.59 31.24 23.64
N ALA A 278 -6.69 30.69 22.84
CA ALA A 278 -6.80 29.31 22.41
C ALA A 278 -6.04 28.40 23.39
N LEU A 279 -6.71 27.34 23.82
CA LEU A 279 -6.16 26.25 24.61
C LEU A 279 -6.09 24.99 23.75
N VAL A 280 -4.94 24.34 23.71
CA VAL A 280 -4.68 23.16 22.88
C VAL A 280 -4.20 21.98 23.75
N ALA A 281 -4.84 20.82 23.62
CA ALA A 281 -4.41 19.57 24.25
C ALA A 281 -4.84 18.37 23.41
N GLY A 282 -3.97 17.38 23.24
CA GLY A 282 -4.32 16.11 22.57
C GLY A 282 -4.95 16.26 21.17
N GLY A 283 -4.61 17.32 20.43
CA GLY A 283 -5.19 17.63 19.11
C GLY A 283 -6.51 18.40 19.13
N GLU A 284 -7.12 18.60 20.30
CA GLU A 284 -8.28 19.46 20.48
C GLU A 284 -7.85 20.91 20.71
N ALA A 285 -8.57 21.86 20.12
CA ALA A 285 -8.37 23.29 20.33
C ALA A 285 -9.68 23.95 20.74
N VAL A 286 -9.64 24.75 21.80
CA VAL A 286 -10.80 25.50 22.31
C VAL A 286 -10.43 26.97 22.41
N ILE A 287 -11.25 27.84 21.81
CA ILE A 287 -11.10 29.29 21.90
C ILE A 287 -12.24 29.83 22.76
N ALA A 288 -11.88 30.49 23.85
CA ALA A 288 -12.83 31.09 24.79
C ALA A 288 -12.14 32.18 25.62
N PRO A 289 -12.90 33.04 26.33
CA PRO A 289 -12.33 33.88 27.38
C PRO A 289 -11.86 32.98 28.53
N PHE A 290 -10.53 32.83 28.67
CA PHE A 290 -9.89 32.10 29.75
C PHE A 290 -9.04 33.05 30.58
N GLY A 291 -9.03 32.87 31.90
CA GLY A 291 -7.98 33.46 32.72
C GLY A 291 -6.75 32.56 32.73
N ARG A 292 -5.56 33.16 32.70
CA ARG A 292 -4.29 32.44 32.69
C ARG A 292 -3.63 32.55 34.05
N ILE A 293 -3.31 31.39 34.63
CA ILE A 293 -2.66 31.28 35.94
C ILE A 293 -1.31 30.61 35.71
N ALA A 294 -0.26 31.15 36.34
CA ALA A 294 1.07 30.57 36.27
C ALA A 294 1.10 29.24 37.03
N ILE A 295 1.69 28.22 36.41
CA ILE A 295 1.81 26.86 36.96
C ILE A 295 3.27 26.48 37.17
N ASP A 296 3.55 25.49 38.02
CA ASP A 296 4.90 24.94 38.21
C ASP A 296 5.49 24.52 36.84
N GLN A 297 6.77 24.80 36.63
CA GLN A 297 7.47 24.45 35.39
C GLN A 297 7.88 22.97 35.34
N ARG A 298 7.72 22.23 36.44
CA ARG A 298 8.08 20.80 36.53
C ARG A 298 7.05 19.92 35.84
N GLY A 299 7.53 18.79 35.31
CA GLY A 299 6.69 17.79 34.65
C GLY A 299 6.49 18.02 33.16
N ARG A 300 5.77 17.10 32.53
CA ARG A 300 5.49 17.11 31.08
C ARG A 300 4.34 18.06 30.78
N VAL A 301 4.39 18.74 29.65
CA VAL A 301 3.29 19.61 29.20
C VAL A 301 2.12 18.76 28.69
N ALA A 302 0.94 18.93 29.28
CA ALA A 302 -0.30 18.24 28.91
C ALA A 302 -1.22 19.13 28.05
N ALA A 303 -1.15 20.46 28.21
CA ALA A 303 -1.84 21.43 27.37
C ALA A 303 -1.01 22.71 27.20
N ARG A 304 -1.25 23.43 26.10
CA ARG A 304 -0.57 24.69 25.78
C ARG A 304 -1.57 25.78 25.42
N TRP A 305 -1.17 27.01 25.68
CA TRP A 305 -1.76 28.19 25.08
C TRP A 305 -1.33 28.34 23.62
N SER A 306 -2.04 29.14 22.84
CA SER A 306 -1.71 29.44 21.44
C SER A 306 -0.32 30.03 21.22
N ASP A 307 0.25 30.71 22.22
CA ASP A 307 1.62 31.26 22.18
C ASP A 307 2.70 30.21 22.55
N GLY A 308 2.30 28.96 22.75
CA GLY A 308 3.19 27.84 23.09
C GLY A 308 3.49 27.70 24.59
N THR A 309 3.11 28.68 25.42
CA THR A 309 3.31 28.59 26.87
C THR A 309 2.47 27.45 27.47
N PRO A 310 2.97 26.72 28.49
CA PRO A 310 2.22 25.64 29.12
C PRO A 310 0.95 26.14 29.82
N ALA A 311 -0.17 25.47 29.57
CA ALA A 311 -1.45 25.72 30.24
C ALA A 311 -1.81 24.62 31.24
N ALA A 312 -1.28 23.41 31.04
CA ALA A 312 -1.35 22.33 32.00
C ALA A 312 -0.09 21.48 31.95
N ARG A 313 0.35 20.96 33.11
CA ARG A 313 1.48 20.05 33.22
C ARG A 313 1.14 18.84 34.07
N GLU A 314 1.67 17.68 33.68
CA GLU A 314 1.55 16.41 34.39
C GLU A 314 2.88 16.03 35.04
N ARG A 315 2.82 15.64 36.31
CA ARG A 315 3.92 15.06 37.05
C ARG A 315 3.53 13.67 37.53
N ALA A 316 4.35 12.67 37.22
CA ALA A 316 4.20 11.33 37.77
C ALA A 316 4.46 11.34 39.28
N ILE A 317 3.58 10.68 40.04
CA ILE A 317 3.68 10.55 41.50
C ILE A 317 3.33 9.10 41.85
N GLY A 318 4.32 8.30 42.24
CA GLY A 318 4.13 6.87 42.51
C GLY A 318 3.57 6.14 41.29
N ARG A 319 2.43 5.46 41.46
CA ARG A 319 1.74 4.73 40.37
C ARG A 319 0.77 5.60 39.57
N GLY A 320 0.51 6.82 40.01
CA GLY A 320 -0.41 7.77 39.38
C GLY A 320 0.29 9.07 39.01
N CYS A 321 -0.46 10.17 39.02
CA CYS A 321 0.04 11.48 38.62
C CYS A 321 -0.80 12.61 39.23
N ALA A 322 -0.18 13.79 39.28
CA ALA A 322 -0.87 15.04 39.46
C ALA A 322 -0.77 15.88 38.18
N ARG A 323 -1.88 16.49 37.78
CA ARG A 323 -1.94 17.50 36.73
C ARG A 323 -2.34 18.82 37.32
N GLU A 324 -1.52 19.83 37.07
CA GLU A 324 -1.80 21.22 37.41
C GLU A 324 -2.31 21.92 36.15
N VAL A 325 -3.46 22.59 36.26
CA VAL A 325 -4.14 23.28 35.16
C VAL A 325 -4.31 24.75 35.50
N GLY A 326 -3.53 25.61 34.83
CA GLY A 326 -3.52 27.06 35.01
C GLY A 326 -4.56 27.79 34.18
N VAL A 327 -5.75 27.19 34.01
CA VAL A 327 -6.82 27.71 33.15
C VAL A 327 -8.01 28.11 34.02
N ARG A 328 -8.33 29.39 34.12
CA ARG A 328 -9.56 29.83 34.77
C ARG A 328 -10.72 29.79 33.78
N VAL A 329 -11.74 29.00 34.12
CA VAL A 329 -13.01 28.90 33.38
C VAL A 329 -13.99 29.93 33.94
N PRO A 330 -14.68 30.74 33.11
CA PRO A 330 -15.71 31.66 33.58
C PRO A 330 -16.82 30.93 34.34
N ARG A 331 -17.32 31.51 35.45
CA ARG A 331 -18.43 30.95 36.24
C ARG A 331 -19.78 30.98 35.50
N ALA A 332 -19.91 31.87 34.52
CA ALA A 332 -21.11 32.03 33.72
C ALA A 332 -20.80 31.80 32.24
N GLY A 333 -21.82 31.34 31.50
CA GLY A 333 -21.77 31.14 30.06
C GLY A 333 -21.80 29.66 29.64
N GLU A 334 -21.82 29.44 28.32
CA GLU A 334 -22.05 28.12 27.73
C GLU A 334 -20.78 27.29 27.53
N LEU A 335 -19.60 27.82 27.88
CA LEU A 335 -18.32 27.15 27.62
C LEU A 335 -18.28 25.71 28.16
N PRO A 336 -18.70 25.41 29.40
CA PRO A 336 -18.75 24.05 29.94
C PRO A 336 -19.66 23.08 29.16
N LEU A 337 -20.64 23.62 28.43
CA LEU A 337 -21.60 22.85 27.63
C LEU A 337 -21.07 22.55 26.22
N ARG A 338 -20.04 23.27 25.75
CA ARG A 338 -19.48 23.08 24.41
C ARG A 338 -18.76 21.74 24.31
N GLN A 339 -19.08 20.97 23.28
CA GLN A 339 -18.53 19.63 23.08
C GLN A 339 -16.99 19.62 22.98
N SER A 340 -16.37 20.65 22.36
CA SER A 340 -14.92 20.77 22.27
C SER A 340 -14.27 20.97 23.65
N PHE A 341 -14.89 21.78 24.52
CA PHE A 341 -14.42 21.96 25.89
C PHE A 341 -14.63 20.72 26.74
N GLN A 342 -15.74 20.00 26.57
CA GLN A 342 -15.95 18.70 27.22
C GLN A 342 -14.87 17.67 26.84
N ARG A 343 -14.50 17.60 25.55
CA ARG A 343 -13.40 16.74 25.08
C ARG A 343 -12.07 17.15 25.71
N MET A 344 -11.75 18.45 25.70
CA MET A 344 -10.55 19.01 26.33
C MET A 344 -10.47 18.63 27.81
N VAL A 345 -11.55 18.82 28.57
CA VAL A 345 -11.58 18.47 30.00
C VAL A 345 -11.42 16.96 30.19
N ARG A 346 -12.04 16.11 29.35
CA ARG A 346 -11.84 14.65 29.40
C ARG A 346 -10.41 14.22 29.09
N LEU A 347 -9.72 14.91 28.17
CA LEU A 347 -8.30 14.66 27.90
C LEU A 347 -7.46 14.99 29.14
N LEU A 348 -7.68 16.15 29.76
CA LEU A 348 -6.99 16.56 30.99
C LEU A 348 -7.37 15.73 32.22
N ALA A 349 -8.57 15.14 32.23
CA ALA A 349 -9.08 14.23 33.25
C ALA A 349 -8.71 12.76 32.99
N GLY A 350 -8.06 12.47 31.86
CA GLY A 350 -7.70 11.12 31.44
C GLY A 350 -6.72 10.45 32.40
N PRO A 351 -6.46 9.15 32.27
CA PRO A 351 -5.40 8.50 33.05
C PRO A 351 -4.04 9.12 32.74
N CYS A 352 -3.09 9.05 33.67
CA CYS A 352 -1.71 9.53 33.52
C CYS A 352 -1.11 9.07 32.19
N GLU A 353 -0.37 9.91 31.45
CA GLU A 353 0.23 9.41 30.20
C GLU A 353 1.30 8.35 30.52
N GLY A 354 1.32 7.30 29.69
CA GLY A 354 1.80 5.96 30.04
C GLY A 354 0.63 4.98 30.25
N SER A 355 -0.56 5.51 30.56
CA SER A 355 -1.84 4.79 30.65
C SER A 355 -2.97 5.42 29.82
N ALA A 356 -2.65 6.44 29.00
CA ALA A 356 -3.56 7.03 28.02
C ALA A 356 -4.13 5.91 27.14
N ARG A 357 -5.46 5.80 27.19
CA ARG A 357 -6.18 4.72 26.52
C ARG A 357 -6.45 5.16 25.10
N PRO A 358 -5.91 4.49 24.07
CA PRO A 358 -6.14 4.92 22.72
C PRO A 358 -7.63 4.76 22.40
N ALA A 359 -8.29 5.89 22.12
CA ALA A 359 -9.73 5.91 21.90
C ALA A 359 -10.06 5.15 20.62
N ARG A 360 -10.94 4.15 20.70
CA ARG A 360 -11.34 3.36 19.53
C ARG A 360 -11.97 4.28 18.47
N ALA A 361 -11.53 4.16 17.22
CA ALA A 361 -12.13 4.92 16.13
C ALA A 361 -13.58 4.46 15.91
N SER A 362 -14.47 5.41 15.65
CA SER A 362 -15.88 5.11 15.32
C SER A 362 -15.98 4.34 14.00
N ASP A 363 -17.07 3.60 13.80
CA ASP A 363 -17.26 2.84 12.56
C ASP A 363 -17.33 3.72 11.31
N SER A 364 -17.83 4.96 11.44
CA SER A 364 -17.78 5.94 10.36
C SER A 364 -16.35 6.33 9.97
N VAL A 365 -15.45 6.47 10.94
CA VAL A 365 -14.03 6.78 10.71
C VAL A 365 -13.35 5.60 10.03
N VAL A 366 -13.60 4.39 10.53
CA VAL A 366 -13.04 3.16 9.95
C VAL A 366 -13.57 2.91 8.54
N ALA A 367 -14.85 3.19 8.28
CA ALA A 367 -15.45 3.08 6.95
C ALA A 367 -14.85 4.07 5.93
N ARG A 368 -14.27 5.20 6.38
CA ARG A 368 -13.53 6.11 5.48
C ARG A 368 -12.16 5.57 5.07
N ILE A 369 -11.56 4.72 5.91
CA ILE A 369 -10.26 4.10 5.63
C ILE A 369 -10.48 2.82 4.81
N ALA A 370 -11.45 1.99 5.21
CA ALA A 370 -11.85 0.81 4.47
C ALA A 370 -12.48 1.18 3.12
N ASP A 371 -12.29 0.33 2.11
CA ASP A 371 -13.12 0.36 0.90
C ASP A 371 -13.87 -0.96 0.77
N ALA A 372 -15.18 -0.87 0.53
CA ALA A 372 -15.96 -2.01 0.10
C ALA A 372 -15.85 -2.27 -1.42
N ALA A 373 -15.27 -1.33 -2.19
CA ALA A 373 -15.15 -1.47 -3.63
C ALA A 373 -14.28 -2.67 -4.04
N ARG A 374 -14.65 -3.30 -5.18
CA ARG A 374 -13.90 -4.43 -5.76
C ARG A 374 -12.44 -4.05 -5.99
N PRO A 375 -11.48 -5.00 -5.84
CA PRO A 375 -10.08 -4.75 -6.16
C PRO A 375 -9.99 -4.17 -7.57
N ARG A 376 -9.58 -2.91 -7.70
CA ARG A 376 -9.32 -2.34 -9.02
C ARG A 376 -8.00 -2.90 -9.52
N ALA A 377 -7.98 -3.27 -10.79
CA ALA A 377 -6.75 -3.66 -11.45
C ALA A 377 -5.74 -2.53 -11.25
N VAL A 378 -4.51 -2.88 -10.86
CA VAL A 378 -3.44 -1.88 -10.77
C VAL A 378 -3.29 -1.31 -12.17
N GLN A 379 -3.76 -0.07 -12.35
CA GLN A 379 -3.84 0.57 -13.65
C GLN A 379 -2.43 1.04 -14.02
N ARG A 380 -1.54 0.08 -14.29
CA ARG A 380 -0.25 0.35 -14.88
C ARG A 380 -0.40 0.37 -16.39
N ASP A 381 0.21 1.40 -16.94
CA ASP A 381 0.53 1.58 -18.33
C ASP A 381 1.04 0.24 -18.90
N ARG A 382 0.20 -0.44 -19.69
CA ARG A 382 0.43 -1.79 -20.24
C ARG A 382 1.64 -1.86 -21.16
N SER A 383 2.31 -0.73 -21.39
CA SER A 383 3.39 -0.51 -22.32
C SER A 383 4.79 -0.81 -21.75
N ARG A 384 4.97 -0.93 -20.43
CA ARG A 384 6.31 -1.17 -19.83
C ARG A 384 6.54 -2.62 -19.42
N GLY A 385 7.40 -3.30 -20.20
CA GLY A 385 8.27 -4.35 -19.65
C GLY A 385 7.89 -5.79 -19.97
N GLY A 386 7.63 -6.13 -21.23
CA GLY A 386 7.76 -7.53 -21.64
C GLY A 386 9.24 -7.95 -21.54
N VAL A 387 9.55 -8.97 -20.73
CA VAL A 387 10.90 -9.56 -20.72
C VAL A 387 11.15 -10.13 -22.13
N PRO A 388 12.24 -9.72 -22.82
CA PRO A 388 12.54 -10.27 -24.14
C PRO A 388 12.65 -11.78 -24.05
N SER A 389 11.90 -12.49 -24.90
CA SER A 389 11.92 -13.96 -24.87
C SER A 389 13.31 -14.48 -25.24
N PRO A 390 13.86 -15.45 -24.49
CA PRO A 390 15.16 -16.06 -24.82
C PRO A 390 15.14 -16.80 -26.16
N ILE A 391 13.97 -16.99 -26.79
CA ILE A 391 13.84 -17.67 -28.08
C ILE A 391 14.27 -16.80 -29.27
N VAL A 392 14.32 -15.47 -29.12
CA VAL A 392 14.67 -14.55 -30.21
C VAL A 392 16.04 -14.84 -30.84
N PRO A 393 17.15 -14.99 -30.08
CA PRO A 393 18.45 -15.35 -30.67
C PRO A 393 18.41 -16.72 -31.36
N TRP A 394 17.66 -17.68 -30.83
CA TRP A 394 17.52 -19.01 -31.45
C TRP A 394 16.76 -18.96 -32.79
N LEU A 395 15.69 -18.16 -32.88
CA LEU A 395 14.97 -17.94 -34.14
C LEU A 395 15.84 -17.28 -35.19
N LEU A 396 16.64 -16.29 -34.79
CA LEU A 396 17.58 -15.61 -35.70
C LEU A 396 18.71 -16.55 -36.15
N GLY A 397 19.26 -17.34 -35.23
CA GLY A 397 20.26 -18.37 -35.54
C GLY A 397 19.73 -19.44 -36.48
N ALA A 398 18.50 -19.90 -36.28
CA ALA A 398 17.84 -20.85 -37.18
C ALA A 398 17.59 -20.27 -38.57
N ALA A 399 17.17 -18.99 -38.66
CA ALA A 399 17.01 -18.29 -39.94
C ALA A 399 18.36 -18.19 -40.69
N LEU A 400 19.45 -17.83 -39.99
CA LEU A 400 20.79 -17.77 -40.57
C LEU A 400 21.26 -19.16 -41.04
N GLY A 401 21.02 -20.20 -40.24
CA GLY A 401 21.34 -21.58 -40.60
C GLY A 401 20.62 -22.03 -41.88
N CYS A 402 19.33 -21.70 -42.02
CA CYS A 402 18.57 -22.00 -43.24
C CYS A 402 19.13 -21.27 -44.47
N ALA A 403 19.51 -20.00 -44.32
CA ALA A 403 20.12 -19.22 -45.40
C ALA A 403 21.48 -19.78 -45.84
N LEU A 404 22.32 -20.22 -44.90
CA LEU A 404 23.59 -20.85 -45.19
C LEU A 404 23.42 -22.22 -45.86
N LEU A 405 22.45 -23.02 -45.40
CA LEU A 405 22.12 -24.31 -46.03
C LEU A 405 21.63 -24.11 -47.47
N GLU A 406 20.78 -23.11 -47.73
CA GLU A 406 20.36 -22.73 -49.08
C GLU A 406 21.58 -22.44 -49.97
N LEU A 407 22.55 -21.68 -49.44
CA LEU A 407 23.77 -21.30 -50.16
C LEU A 407 24.68 -22.51 -50.42
N GLY A 408 24.74 -23.46 -49.48
CA GLY A 408 25.46 -24.73 -49.64
C GLY A 408 24.84 -25.62 -50.72
N ILE A 409 23.51 -25.80 -50.71
CA ILE A 409 22.81 -26.62 -51.70
C ILE A 409 22.98 -26.04 -53.11
N ARG A 410 22.97 -24.72 -53.27
CA ARG A 410 23.23 -24.06 -54.57
C ARG A 410 24.64 -24.29 -55.10
N ARG A 411 25.61 -24.56 -54.23
CA ARG A 411 27.02 -24.79 -54.59
C ARG A 411 27.35 -26.25 -54.83
N LEU A 412 26.48 -27.18 -54.43
CA LEU A 412 26.69 -28.59 -54.75
C LEU A 412 26.63 -28.72 -56.28
N PRO A 413 27.73 -29.17 -56.92
CA PRO A 413 27.68 -29.48 -58.34
C PRO A 413 26.60 -30.54 -58.50
N ILE A 414 25.54 -30.21 -59.23
CA ILE A 414 24.62 -31.22 -59.72
C ILE A 414 25.50 -32.07 -60.63
N HIS A 415 25.96 -33.21 -60.11
CA HIS A 415 26.53 -34.25 -60.95
C HIS A 415 25.38 -34.67 -61.84
N ASP A 416 25.31 -34.05 -63.02
CA ASP A 416 24.52 -34.55 -64.12
C ASP A 416 25.05 -35.97 -64.36
N GLU A 417 24.31 -36.96 -63.85
CA GLU A 417 24.46 -38.34 -64.28
C GLU A 417 24.25 -38.33 -65.78
N VAL A 418 25.37 -38.40 -66.50
CA VAL A 418 25.44 -38.82 -67.89
C VAL A 418 24.87 -40.23 -67.95
N ARG A 419 23.54 -40.35 -68.06
CA ARG A 419 22.89 -41.55 -68.59
C ARG A 419 22.61 -41.29 -70.06
N SER A 420 23.47 -41.91 -70.86
CA SER A 420 23.28 -42.26 -72.27
C SER A 420 21.94 -42.94 -72.52
#